data_AF-A0A1C4RM12-F1
#
_entry.id   AF-A0A1C4RM12-F1
#
_cell.length_a   1.000
_cell.length_b   1.000
_cell.length_c   1.000
_cell.angle_alpha   90.00
_cell.angle_beta   90.00
_cell.angle_gamma   90.00
#
_symmetry.space_group_name_H-M   'P 1'
#
loop_
_entity.id
_entity.type
_entity.pdbx_description
1 polymer ?
#
loop_
_entity_poly.entity_id
_entity_poly.type
_entity_poly.pdbx_seq_one_letter_code
_entity_poly.pdbx_strand_id
1 'polypeptide(L)'
;MVATLADVREGWQCGAGWSFVARYEGLGLTISGDVSDRWGVLPDMPGLRGVAVARHTTAPTGPSAVPVVLDDVDLFGYPEAEILSFFGTKPYPGLWLRPADPGGNYLREIWFTPGATSQPQPH
;
A
#
# COMPACT_ATOMS: atom_id res chain seq x y z
N MET A 1 13.95 13.90 -19.45
CA MET A 1 12.82 13.20 -18.84
C MET A 1 12.98 11.73 -19.18
N VAL A 2 13.58 10.93 -18.30
CA VAL A 2 13.75 9.48 -18.53
C VAL A 2 12.43 8.84 -18.11
N ALA A 3 11.63 8.41 -19.08
CA ALA A 3 10.53 7.51 -18.82
C ALA A 3 11.15 6.15 -18.53
N THR A 4 11.35 5.83 -17.25
CA THR A 4 11.83 4.51 -16.87
C THR A 4 10.70 3.51 -17.10
N LEU A 5 10.98 2.47 -17.89
CA LEU A 5 9.98 1.50 -18.33
C LEU A 5 9.67 0.53 -17.18
N ALA A 6 8.54 0.73 -16.50
CA ALA A 6 8.01 -0.25 -15.54
C ALA A 6 7.25 -1.35 -16.28
N ASP A 7 7.31 -2.59 -15.77
CA ASP A 7 6.42 -3.67 -16.24
C ASP A 7 5.02 -3.43 -15.65
N VAL A 8 4.08 -2.97 -16.50
CA VAL A 8 2.70 -2.69 -16.13
C VAL A 8 1.80 -3.80 -16.66
N ARG A 9 1.01 -4.39 -15.76
CA ARG A 9 0.08 -5.47 -16.08
C ARG A 9 -1.30 -5.16 -15.53
N GLU A 10 -2.32 -5.49 -16.30
CA GLU A 10 -3.66 -5.68 -15.76
C GLU A 10 -3.66 -6.89 -14.82
N GLY A 11 -4.26 -6.72 -13.66
CA GLY A 11 -4.39 -7.74 -12.63
C GLY A 11 -5.85 -7.96 -12.29
N TRP A 12 -6.11 -9.07 -11.60
CA TRP A 12 -7.42 -9.33 -11.01
C TRP A 12 -7.29 -9.30 -9.49
N GLN A 13 -8.07 -8.44 -8.85
CA GLN A 13 -8.24 -8.40 -7.40
C GLN A 13 -9.69 -8.73 -7.09
N CYS A 14 -9.93 -9.69 -6.20
CA CYS A 14 -11.28 -10.12 -5.85
C CYS A 14 -12.11 -8.93 -5.37
N GLY A 15 -13.24 -8.68 -6.03
CA GLY A 15 -14.16 -7.58 -5.72
C GLY A 15 -13.83 -6.24 -6.39
N ALA A 16 -12.71 -6.10 -7.09
CA ALA A 16 -12.39 -4.90 -7.86
C ALA A 16 -12.77 -5.05 -9.34
N GLY A 17 -13.39 -4.02 -9.91
CA GLY A 17 -13.72 -3.94 -11.33
C GLY A 17 -12.47 -3.78 -12.21
N TRP A 18 -11.41 -3.19 -11.65
CA TRP A 18 -10.10 -3.12 -12.29
C TRP A 18 -8.96 -3.15 -11.27
N SER A 19 -7.80 -3.64 -11.71
CA SER A 19 -6.55 -3.58 -10.96
C SER A 19 -5.37 -3.49 -11.91
N PHE A 20 -4.40 -2.64 -11.57
CA PHE A 20 -3.13 -2.51 -12.28
C PHE A 20 -1.98 -2.77 -11.31
N VAL A 21 -0.96 -3.47 -11.80
CA VAL A 21 0.28 -3.70 -11.08
C VAL A 21 1.43 -3.18 -11.92
N ALA A 22 2.26 -2.32 -11.33
CA ALA A 22 3.52 -1.88 -11.90
C ALA A 22 4.69 -2.38 -11.04
N ARG A 23 5.76 -2.85 -11.68
CA ARG A 23 6.99 -3.26 -10.99
C ARG A 23 8.20 -2.57 -11.56
N TYR A 24 9.09 -2.13 -10.68
CA TYR A 24 10.35 -1.51 -11.04
C TYR A 24 11.42 -1.72 -9.95
N GLU A 25 12.51 -2.41 -10.28
CA GLU A 25 13.68 -2.59 -9.38
C GLU A 25 13.32 -2.99 -7.94
N GLY A 26 12.44 -3.98 -7.77
CA GLY A 26 12.01 -4.47 -6.46
C GLY A 26 10.87 -3.67 -5.81
N LEU A 27 10.52 -2.49 -6.35
CA LEU A 27 9.30 -1.76 -5.99
C LEU A 27 8.09 -2.35 -6.74
N GLY A 28 7.03 -2.62 -6.01
CA GLY A 28 5.71 -2.96 -6.52
C GLY A 28 4.72 -1.83 -6.22
N LEU A 29 3.94 -1.44 -7.22
CA LEU A 29 2.80 -0.55 -7.08
C LEU A 29 1.56 -1.30 -7.54
N THR A 30 0.56 -1.40 -6.68
CA THR A 30 -0.76 -1.95 -7.04
C THR A 30 -1.80 -0.85 -6.89
N ILE A 31 -2.65 -0.69 -7.88
CA ILE A 31 -3.76 0.27 -7.85
C ILE A 31 -5.02 -0.50 -8.22
N SER A 32 -6.10 -0.31 -7.47
CA SER A 32 -7.39 -0.92 -7.77
C SER A 32 -8.56 -0.02 -7.45
N GLY A 33 -9.67 -0.28 -8.12
CA GLY A 33 -10.87 0.53 -8.01
C GLY A 33 -12.11 -0.19 -8.52
N ASP A 34 -13.21 0.56 -8.50
CA ASP A 34 -14.56 0.09 -8.82
C ASP A 34 -14.90 -1.16 -8.01
N VAL A 35 -14.88 -1.03 -6.68
CA VAL A 35 -15.11 -2.17 -5.79
C VAL A 35 -16.59 -2.31 -5.50
N SER A 36 -17.14 -3.44 -5.93
CA SER A 36 -18.50 -3.84 -5.59
C SER A 36 -18.50 -4.59 -4.26
N ASP A 37 -19.48 -4.28 -3.40
CA ASP A 37 -19.69 -5.13 -2.23
C ASP A 37 -20.28 -6.46 -2.69
N ARG A 38 -19.50 -7.54 -2.54
CA ARG A 38 -19.92 -8.89 -2.92
C ARG A 38 -21.17 -9.37 -2.17
N TRP A 39 -21.52 -8.73 -1.05
CA TRP A 39 -22.70 -9.04 -0.25
C TRP A 39 -23.84 -8.01 -0.42
N GLY A 40 -23.63 -6.92 -1.15
CA GLY A 40 -24.63 -5.87 -1.39
C GLY A 40 -25.13 -5.13 -0.14
N VAL A 41 -24.36 -5.18 0.94
CA VAL A 41 -24.65 -4.52 2.23
C VAL A 41 -24.19 -3.06 2.21
N LEU A 42 -23.12 -2.76 1.48
CA LEU A 42 -22.59 -1.43 1.27
C LEU A 42 -22.77 -0.98 -0.19
N PRO A 43 -22.89 0.34 -0.46
CA PRO A 43 -22.89 0.86 -1.81
C PRO A 43 -21.60 0.50 -2.54
N ASP A 44 -21.72 0.19 -3.83
CA ASP A 44 -20.57 0.09 -4.72
C ASP A 44 -19.74 1.38 -4.64
N MET A 45 -18.42 1.23 -4.62
CA MET A 45 -17.47 2.34 -4.57
C MET A 45 -16.83 2.52 -5.95
N PRO A 46 -17.42 3.33 -6.84
CA PRO A 46 -16.81 3.69 -8.11
C PRO A 46 -15.57 4.55 -7.88
N GLY A 47 -14.58 4.41 -8.75
CA GLY A 47 -13.31 5.11 -8.72
C GLY A 47 -12.22 4.37 -7.95
N LEU A 48 -11.13 5.08 -7.68
CA LEU A 48 -9.95 4.54 -7.01
C LEU A 48 -10.29 4.10 -5.58
N ARG A 49 -10.10 2.81 -5.28
CA ARG A 49 -10.35 2.24 -3.96
C ARG A 49 -9.08 2.11 -3.13
N GLY A 50 -7.96 1.80 -3.76
CA GLY A 50 -6.72 1.68 -3.01
C GLY A 50 -5.45 1.62 -3.83
N VAL A 51 -4.37 1.93 -3.13
CA VAL A 51 -3.01 1.96 -3.65
C VAL A 51 -2.12 1.20 -2.68
N ALA A 52 -1.42 0.20 -3.16
CA ALA A 52 -0.41 -0.54 -2.42
C ALA A 52 0.98 -0.18 -2.93
N VAL A 53 1.90 0.10 -2.01
CA VAL A 53 3.33 0.21 -2.32
C VAL A 53 4.04 -0.89 -1.57
N ALA A 54 4.75 -1.76 -2.30
CA ALA A 54 5.44 -2.91 -1.76
C ALA A 54 6.92 -2.92 -2.12
N ARG A 55 7.76 -3.42 -1.22
CA ARG A 55 9.17 -3.76 -1.49
C ARG A 55 9.34 -5.28 -1.50
N HIS A 56 9.73 -5.81 -2.65
CA HIS A 56 9.84 -7.26 -2.89
C HIS A 56 11.25 -7.80 -2.69
N THR A 57 12.27 -6.93 -2.60
CA THR A 57 13.67 -7.28 -2.37
C THR A 57 14.14 -6.75 -1.03
N THR A 58 15.11 -7.44 -0.40
CA THR A 58 15.66 -7.08 0.91
C THR A 58 16.45 -5.77 0.92
N ALA A 59 16.91 -5.28 -0.24
CA ALA A 59 17.47 -3.94 -0.39
C ALA A 59 17.19 -3.41 -1.82
N PRO A 60 16.23 -2.49 -2.01
CA PRO A 60 16.08 -1.80 -3.28
C PRO A 60 17.34 -0.98 -3.58
N THR A 61 17.66 -0.79 -4.84
CA THR A 61 18.83 -0.02 -5.29
C THR A 61 18.40 1.03 -6.30
N GLY A 62 19.17 2.11 -6.47
CA GLY A 62 18.83 3.12 -7.48
C GLY A 62 17.55 3.90 -7.11
N PRO A 63 16.75 4.34 -8.10
CA PRO A 63 15.55 5.14 -7.84
C PRO A 63 14.48 4.41 -7.00
N SER A 64 14.48 3.08 -6.97
CA SER A 64 13.54 2.31 -6.13
C SER A 64 13.90 2.31 -4.64
N ALA A 65 15.11 2.76 -4.28
CA ALA A 65 15.54 2.94 -2.89
C ALA A 65 15.01 4.24 -2.26
N VAL A 66 14.22 5.04 -3.00
CA VAL A 66 13.65 6.30 -2.49
C VAL A 66 12.86 6.06 -1.20
N PRO A 67 13.12 6.82 -0.13
CA PRO A 67 12.38 6.73 1.12
C PRO A 67 10.89 6.90 0.93
N VAL A 68 10.08 6.15 1.68
CA VAL A 68 8.62 6.36 1.73
C VAL A 68 8.30 6.89 3.11
N VAL A 69 8.13 8.21 3.18
CA VAL A 69 8.12 8.95 4.45
C VAL A 69 6.69 9.19 4.92
N LEU A 70 6.44 8.90 6.20
CA LEU A 70 5.24 9.26 6.95
C LEU A 70 5.68 9.95 8.23
N ASP A 71 5.20 11.18 8.47
CA ASP A 71 5.56 11.99 9.64
C ASP A 71 7.08 12.01 9.92
N ASP A 72 7.86 12.31 8.88
CA ASP A 72 9.33 12.34 8.88
C ASP A 72 10.03 10.99 9.15
N VAL A 73 9.31 9.88 9.16
CA VAL A 73 9.85 8.52 9.31
C VAL A 73 9.81 7.76 7.98
N ASP A 74 10.94 7.23 7.52
CA ASP A 74 10.99 6.29 6.39
C ASP A 74 10.42 4.92 6.81
N LEU A 75 9.22 4.60 6.33
CA LEU A 75 8.49 3.38 6.69
C LEU A 75 9.22 2.09 6.29
N PHE A 76 10.09 2.15 5.29
CA PHE A 76 10.88 1.00 4.85
C PHE A 76 12.34 1.05 5.31
N GLY A 77 12.74 2.10 6.04
CA GLY A 77 14.10 2.33 6.50
C GLY A 77 14.41 1.72 7.88
N TYR A 78 13.38 1.39 8.66
CA TYR A 78 13.51 0.88 10.03
C TYR A 78 12.88 -0.50 10.19
N PRO A 79 13.32 -1.29 11.19
CA PRO A 79 12.69 -2.57 11.50
C PRO A 79 11.18 -2.42 11.72
N GLU A 80 10.42 -3.39 11.22
CA GLU A 80 8.96 -3.41 11.33
C GLU A 80 8.50 -3.22 12.77
N ALA A 81 9.14 -3.88 13.72
CA ALA A 81 8.78 -3.78 15.12
C ALA A 81 8.86 -2.34 15.66
N GLU A 82 9.85 -1.56 15.21
CA GLU A 82 10.00 -0.15 15.59
C GLU A 82 8.90 0.70 14.94
N ILE A 83 8.65 0.50 13.64
CA ILE A 83 7.59 1.20 12.91
C ILE A 83 6.21 0.92 13.52
N LEU A 84 5.88 -0.35 13.77
CA LEU A 84 4.60 -0.74 14.35
C LEU A 84 4.47 -0.33 15.81
N SER A 85 5.57 -0.27 16.57
CA SER A 85 5.54 0.27 17.94
C SER A 85 5.26 1.77 17.95
N PHE A 86 5.71 2.51 16.93
CA PHE A 86 5.52 3.95 16.84
C PHE A 86 4.14 4.33 16.29
N PHE A 87 3.73 3.68 15.20
CA PHE A 87 2.52 4.03 14.43
C PHE A 87 1.32 3.10 14.66
N GLY A 88 1.54 1.90 15.18
CA GLY A 88 0.55 0.81 15.10
C GLY A 88 0.34 0.31 13.67
N THR A 89 -0.62 -0.60 13.47
CA THR A 89 -0.93 -1.17 12.15
C THR A 89 -1.82 -0.27 11.28
N LYS A 90 -2.47 0.74 11.88
CA LYS A 90 -3.37 1.67 11.21
C LYS A 90 -3.16 3.10 11.75
N PRO A 91 -2.03 3.74 11.40
CA PRO A 91 -1.70 5.06 11.92
C PRO A 91 -2.69 6.16 11.52
N TYR A 92 -3.25 6.03 10.32
CA TYR A 92 -4.20 6.99 9.77
C TYR A 92 -5.43 6.30 9.18
N PRO A 93 -6.57 7.00 9.10
CA PRO A 93 -7.71 6.54 8.32
C PRO A 93 -7.29 6.16 6.90
N GLY A 94 -7.59 4.92 6.52
CA GLY A 94 -7.27 4.41 5.19
C GLY A 94 -5.83 4.01 4.97
N LEU A 95 -4.89 4.23 5.91
CA LEU A 95 -3.53 3.74 5.82
C LEU A 95 -3.35 2.48 6.68
N TRP A 96 -2.95 1.39 6.04
CA TRP A 96 -2.59 0.15 6.70
C TRP A 96 -1.13 -0.18 6.43
N LEU A 97 -0.42 -0.53 7.50
CA LEU A 97 0.94 -1.04 7.42
C LEU A 97 0.86 -2.56 7.43
N ARG A 98 1.41 -3.21 6.41
CA ARG A 98 1.42 -4.66 6.31
C ARG A 98 2.77 -5.21 6.79
N PRO A 99 2.74 -6.06 7.83
CA PRO A 99 3.89 -6.81 8.30
C PRO A 99 4.65 -7.54 7.19
N ALA A 100 5.92 -7.79 7.45
CA ALA A 100 6.77 -8.67 6.71
C ALA A 100 6.21 -10.11 6.68
N ASP A 101 6.66 -10.87 5.70
CA ASP A 101 6.49 -12.32 5.74
C ASP A 101 7.30 -12.92 6.90
N PRO A 102 6.96 -14.12 7.38
CA PRO A 102 7.75 -14.82 8.39
C PRO A 102 9.24 -14.88 8.01
N GLY A 103 10.10 -14.32 8.87
CA GLY A 103 11.55 -14.22 8.65
C GLY A 103 12.05 -12.90 8.06
N GLY A 104 11.15 -11.95 7.74
CA GLY A 104 11.50 -10.57 7.42
C GLY A 104 11.52 -9.68 8.66
N ASN A 105 12.37 -8.64 8.63
CA ASN A 105 12.54 -7.68 9.73
C ASN A 105 12.05 -6.27 9.40
N TYR A 106 11.63 -6.01 8.17
CA TYR A 106 11.24 -4.69 7.67
C TYR A 106 9.86 -4.77 7.04
N LEU A 107 9.08 -3.68 7.13
CA LEU A 107 7.77 -3.63 6.49
C LEU A 107 7.86 -4.01 5.01
N ARG A 108 6.87 -4.76 4.54
CA ARG A 108 6.85 -5.23 3.15
C ARG A 108 5.97 -4.36 2.27
N GLU A 109 4.87 -3.89 2.81
CA GLU A 109 3.85 -3.22 2.02
C GLU A 109 3.11 -2.20 2.89
N ILE A 110 2.73 -1.10 2.26
CA ILE A 110 1.76 -0.16 2.79
C ILE A 110 0.56 -0.13 1.85
N TRP A 111 -0.63 -0.01 2.41
CA TRP A 111 -1.87 0.14 1.64
C TRP A 111 -2.57 1.42 2.06
N PHE A 112 -2.93 2.24 1.07
CA PHE A 112 -3.69 3.46 1.25
C PHE A 112 -5.06 3.37 0.57
N THR A 113 -6.11 3.80 1.28
CA THR A 113 -7.45 4.03 0.76
C THR A 113 -7.69 5.53 0.68
N PRO A 114 -7.73 6.09 -0.53
CA PRO A 114 -8.08 7.50 -0.72
C PRO A 114 -9.47 7.82 -0.17
N GLY A 115 -9.62 9.00 0.45
CA GLY A 115 -10.91 9.49 0.94
C GLY A 115 -11.44 8.80 2.20
N ALA A 116 -10.69 7.88 2.81
CA ALA A 116 -11.03 7.37 4.13
C ALA A 116 -10.90 8.49 5.17
N THR A 117 -12.01 8.96 5.72
CA THR A 117 -12.02 9.93 6.83
C THR A 117 -12.13 9.22 8.17
N SER A 118 -11.51 9.76 9.22
CA SER A 118 -11.77 9.32 10.60
C SER A 118 -13.26 9.45 10.89
N GLN A 119 -13.96 8.34 11.15
CA GLN A 119 -15.30 8.42 11.71
C GLN A 119 -15.15 8.74 13.20
N PRO A 120 -15.79 9.79 13.76
CA PRO A 120 -15.74 10.06 15.19
C PRO A 120 -16.33 8.87 15.96
N GLN A 121 -15.60 8.36 16.96
CA GLN A 121 -16.12 7.34 17.87
C GLN A 121 -17.30 7.93 18.65
N PRO A 122 -18.47 7.25 18.71
CA PRO A 122 -19.53 7.64 19.62
C PRO A 122 -19.06 7.38 21.06
N HIS A 123 -19.20 8.41 21.91
CA HIS A 123 -19.03 8.35 23.36
C HIS A 123 -20.21 7.64 24.03
#